data_AF-A0A133ZUI0-F1
#
_entry.id   AF-A0A133ZUI0-F1
#
_cell.length_a   1.000
_cell.length_b   1.000
_cell.length_c   1.000
_cell.angle_alpha   90.00
_cell.angle_beta   90.00
_cell.angle_gamma   90.00
#
_symmetry.space_group_name_H-M   'P 1'
#
loop_
_entity.id
_entity.type
_entity.pdbx_description
1 polymer ?
#
loop_
_entity_poly.entity_id
_entity_poly.type
_entity_poly.pdbx_seq_one_letter_code
_entity_poly.pdbx_strand_id
1 'polypeptide(L)'
;MKVKTKLFLSITVILLIAVIILCVIKIIMRPKVAFIEDDNKLVTKIESPIGHIYYDDTLDEVNARIYVTIINNDNKIHKVTFILDSNEYRQYNFINSDFKLSGIYEWYPEDISNDAGTDGRFIGEREIVLQVNEKKYLTIRATANFGGVKDYRRAGPPVELKILE
;
A
#
# COMPACT_ATOMS: atom_id res chain seq x y z
N MET A 1 46.51 23.17 -25.22
CA MET A 1 46.18 21.98 -24.38
C MET A 1 45.56 22.34 -23.02
N LYS A 2 46.11 23.27 -22.22
CA LYS A 2 45.64 23.58 -20.86
C LYS A 2 44.17 24.02 -20.71
N VAL A 3 43.61 24.78 -21.66
CA VAL A 3 42.24 25.31 -21.56
C VAL A 3 41.19 24.20 -21.74
N LYS A 4 41.38 23.32 -22.73
CA LYS A 4 40.47 22.19 -22.97
C LYS A 4 40.42 21.22 -21.78
N THR A 5 41.55 20.96 -21.14
CA THR A 5 41.62 20.10 -19.94
C THR A 5 40.92 20.73 -18.73
N LYS A 6 41.07 22.05 -18.52
CA LYS A 6 40.35 22.78 -17.45
C LYS A 6 38.84 22.81 -17.67
N LEU A 7 38.40 23.02 -18.92
CA LEU A 7 36.99 23.00 -19.29
C LEU A 7 36.40 21.59 -19.07
N PHE A 8 37.11 20.55 -19.52
CA PHE A 8 36.69 19.16 -19.31
C PHE A 8 36.58 18.81 -17.83
N LEU A 9 37.57 19.16 -17.01
CA LEU A 9 37.52 18.94 -15.56
C LEU A 9 36.33 19.68 -14.90
N SER A 10 36.08 20.91 -15.32
CA SER A 10 34.95 21.71 -14.81
C SER A 10 33.60 21.06 -15.14
N ILE A 11 33.44 20.54 -16.36
CA ILE A 11 32.23 19.82 -16.79
C ILE A 11 32.06 18.55 -15.94
N THR A 12 33.12 17.77 -15.72
CA THR A 12 33.05 16.55 -14.89
C THR A 12 32.64 16.84 -13.45
N VAL A 13 33.17 17.91 -12.85
CA VAL A 13 32.81 18.32 -11.48
C VAL A 13 31.35 18.75 -11.40
N ILE A 14 30.86 19.54 -12.36
CA ILE A 14 29.45 19.95 -12.42
C ILE A 14 28.53 18.72 -12.56
N LEU A 15 28.89 17.77 -13.42
CA LEU A 15 28.12 16.54 -13.60
C LEU A 15 28.07 15.71 -12.31
N LEU A 16 29.19 15.58 -11.60
CA LEU A 16 29.23 14.87 -10.31
C LEU A 16 28.32 15.52 -9.28
N ILE A 17 28.35 16.86 -9.16
CA ILE A 17 27.48 17.61 -8.25
C ILE A 17 26.02 17.38 -8.61
N ALA A 18 25.66 17.44 -9.90
CA ALA A 18 24.31 17.18 -10.36
C ALA A 18 23.82 15.77 -10.00
N VAL A 19 24.69 14.76 -10.15
CA VAL A 19 24.38 13.37 -9.75
C VAL A 19 24.15 13.25 -8.24
N ILE A 20 24.99 13.90 -7.41
CA ILE A 20 24.82 13.90 -5.95
C ILE A 20 23.50 14.56 -5.56
N ILE A 21 23.17 15.72 -6.15
CA ILE A 21 21.89 16.42 -5.90
C ILE A 21 20.71 15.52 -6.27
N LEU A 22 20.75 14.86 -7.44
CA LEU A 22 19.71 13.91 -7.86
C LEU A 22 19.56 12.75 -6.87
N CYS A 23 20.68 12.21 -6.35
CA CYS A 23 20.64 11.15 -5.34
C CYS A 23 19.99 11.62 -4.03
N VAL A 24 20.33 12.83 -3.56
CA VAL A 24 19.75 13.42 -2.35
C VAL A 24 18.26 13.68 -2.53
N ILE A 25 17.84 14.26 -3.66
CA ILE A 25 16.41 14.47 -3.97
C ILE A 25 15.66 13.14 -3.97
N LYS A 26 16.23 12.09 -4.59
CA LYS A 26 15.61 10.75 -4.61
C LYS A 26 15.41 10.18 -3.20
N ILE A 27 16.36 10.41 -2.28
CA ILE A 27 16.22 9.98 -0.88
C ILE A 27 15.11 10.77 -0.19
N ILE A 28 15.06 12.10 -0.37
CA ILE A 28 14.06 12.97 0.27
C ILE A 28 12.64 12.67 -0.23
N MET A 29 12.48 12.37 -1.52
CA MET A 29 11.17 12.05 -2.10
C MET A 29 10.73 10.60 -1.84
N ARG A 30 11.57 9.75 -1.24
CA ARG A 30 11.18 8.38 -0.94
C ARG A 30 10.07 8.40 0.12
N PRO A 31 8.96 7.69 -0.10
CA PRO A 31 7.89 7.62 0.89
C PRO A 31 8.41 6.98 2.19
N LYS A 32 8.07 7.61 3.32
CA LYS A 32 8.42 7.15 4.68
C LYS A 32 7.86 5.76 4.94
N VAL A 33 6.56 5.60 4.75
CA VAL A 33 5.89 4.30 4.74
C VAL A 33 5.28 4.10 3.37
N ALA A 34 5.42 2.90 2.82
CA ALA A 34 4.95 2.57 1.49
C ALA A 34 4.49 1.13 1.39
N PHE A 35 3.62 0.88 0.42
CA PHE A 35 3.43 -0.45 -0.13
C PHE A 35 4.65 -0.86 -0.97
N ILE A 36 4.86 -2.17 -1.09
CA ILE A 36 5.81 -2.78 -2.02
C ILE A 36 5.00 -3.53 -3.09
N GLU A 37 5.05 -3.05 -4.34
CA GLU A 37 4.51 -3.74 -5.51
C GLU A 37 5.50 -4.79 -6.05
N ASP A 38 5.07 -5.66 -6.98
CA ASP A 38 5.85 -6.80 -7.51
C ASP A 38 7.26 -6.42 -8.01
N ASP A 39 7.44 -5.22 -8.59
CA ASP A 39 8.73 -4.70 -9.06
C ASP A 39 9.59 -4.04 -7.96
N ASN A 40 9.32 -4.33 -6.68
CA ASN A 40 9.86 -3.62 -5.51
C ASN A 40 9.62 -2.10 -5.53
N LYS A 41 8.64 -1.66 -6.31
CA LYS A 41 8.28 -0.26 -6.42
C LYS A 41 7.56 0.17 -5.14
N LEU A 42 7.98 1.31 -4.60
CA LEU A 42 7.42 1.88 -3.38
C LEU A 42 6.34 2.91 -3.74
N VAL A 43 5.12 2.65 -3.31
CA VAL A 43 3.95 3.50 -3.60
C VAL A 43 3.12 3.75 -2.34
N THR A 44 2.40 4.86 -2.31
CA THR A 44 1.43 5.14 -1.24
C THR A 44 0.00 4.72 -1.60
N LYS A 45 -0.24 4.38 -2.87
CA LYS A 45 -1.53 3.90 -3.38
C LYS A 45 -1.31 2.76 -4.38
N ILE A 46 -2.11 1.71 -4.27
CA ILE A 46 -2.18 0.62 -5.26
C ILE A 46 -3.56 0.70 -5.93
N GLU A 47 -3.58 0.87 -7.25
CA GLU A 47 -4.83 1.02 -8.01
C GLU A 47 -5.56 -0.32 -8.22
N SER A 48 -4.82 -1.43 -8.26
CA SER A 48 -5.40 -2.76 -8.48
C SER A 48 -4.70 -3.78 -7.60
N PRO A 49 -4.98 -3.78 -6.28
CA PRO A 49 -4.30 -4.68 -5.37
C PRO A 49 -4.80 -6.13 -5.58
N ILE A 50 -3.95 -7.08 -5.21
CA ILE A 50 -4.36 -8.49 -5.17
C ILE A 50 -5.38 -8.63 -4.04
N GLY A 51 -6.54 -9.20 -4.35
CA GLY A 51 -7.63 -9.29 -3.37
C GLY A 51 -8.90 -9.77 -4.02
N HIS A 52 -9.96 -9.84 -3.22
CA HIS A 52 -11.29 -10.14 -3.71
C HIS A 52 -12.34 -9.33 -2.95
N ILE A 53 -13.45 -9.12 -3.65
CA ILE A 53 -14.63 -8.45 -3.12
C ILE A 53 -15.86 -9.30 -3.41
N TYR A 54 -16.75 -9.43 -2.44
CA TYR A 54 -17.96 -10.24 -2.56
C TYR A 54 -19.07 -9.71 -1.65
N TYR A 55 -20.30 -10.01 -2.02
CA TYR A 55 -21.47 -9.81 -1.18
C TYR A 55 -21.66 -11.05 -0.29
N ASP A 56 -21.82 -10.83 1.01
CA ASP A 56 -22.15 -11.86 1.99
C ASP A 56 -23.65 -11.84 2.26
N ASP A 57 -24.37 -12.85 1.73
CA ASP A 57 -25.83 -12.97 1.90
C ASP A 57 -26.24 -13.18 3.38
N THR A 58 -25.31 -13.57 4.28
CA THR A 58 -25.58 -13.82 5.71
C THR A 58 -25.58 -12.52 6.51
N LEU A 59 -24.63 -11.64 6.22
CA LEU A 59 -24.41 -10.38 6.92
C LEU A 59 -25.08 -9.19 6.21
N ASP A 60 -25.60 -9.40 5.00
CA ASP A 60 -26.19 -8.36 4.13
C ASP A 60 -25.21 -7.20 3.88
N GLU A 61 -23.93 -7.54 3.67
CA GLU A 61 -22.86 -6.57 3.46
C GLU A 61 -21.88 -7.03 2.37
N VAL A 62 -21.16 -6.05 1.81
CA VAL A 62 -20.05 -6.29 0.90
C VAL A 62 -18.76 -6.36 1.69
N ASN A 63 -18.05 -7.47 1.52
CA ASN A 63 -16.75 -7.73 2.11
C ASN A 63 -15.65 -7.53 1.07
N ALA A 64 -14.64 -6.72 1.41
CA ALA A 64 -13.41 -6.56 0.66
C ALA A 64 -12.25 -7.17 1.46
N ARG A 65 -11.44 -7.99 0.79
CA ARG A 65 -10.23 -8.59 1.33
C ARG A 65 -9.06 -8.33 0.39
N ILE A 66 -8.05 -7.63 0.87
CA ILE A 66 -6.92 -7.16 0.07
C ILE A 66 -5.61 -7.64 0.69
N TYR A 67 -4.68 -8.05 -0.15
CA TYR A 67 -3.34 -8.49 0.25
C TYR A 67 -2.31 -7.46 -0.19
N VAL A 68 -1.51 -6.98 0.76
CA VAL A 68 -0.48 -5.97 0.49
C VAL A 68 0.79 -6.28 1.27
N THR A 69 1.91 -5.83 0.73
CA THR A 69 3.17 -5.77 1.49
C THR A 69 3.46 -4.32 1.81
N ILE A 70 3.83 -4.02 3.06
CA ILE A 70 4.15 -2.67 3.51
C ILE A 70 5.54 -2.63 4.15
N ILE A 71 6.16 -1.46 4.11
CA ILE A 71 7.45 -1.20 4.76
C ILE A 71 7.49 0.21 5.35
N ASN A 72 8.02 0.31 6.56
CA ASN A 72 8.46 1.58 7.13
C ASN A 72 9.94 1.80 6.77
N ASN A 73 10.22 2.69 5.81
CA ASN A 73 11.58 3.07 5.41
C ASN A 73 12.13 4.25 6.22
N ASP A 74 11.38 4.77 7.20
CA ASP A 74 11.79 5.88 8.03
C ASP A 74 12.56 5.38 9.27
N ASN A 75 13.29 6.28 9.92
CA ASN A 75 14.08 5.96 11.11
C ASN A 75 13.29 6.10 12.42
N LYS A 76 11.96 6.19 12.34
CA LYS A 76 11.06 6.34 13.48
C LYS A 76 9.84 5.42 13.35
N ILE A 77 9.17 5.19 14.47
CA ILE A 77 7.95 4.38 14.54
C ILE A 77 6.80 5.16 13.92
N HIS A 78 6.00 4.51 13.08
CA HIS A 78 4.84 5.12 12.41
C HIS A 78 3.55 4.43 12.79
N LYS A 79 2.47 5.20 12.96
CA LYS A 79 1.10 4.69 13.04
C LYS A 79 0.42 4.90 11.70
N VAL A 80 -0.20 3.86 11.15
CA VAL A 80 -0.79 3.90 9.81
C VAL A 80 -2.19 3.32 9.75
N THR A 81 -2.97 3.79 8.78
CA THR A 81 -4.28 3.26 8.41
C THR A 81 -4.38 3.12 6.89
N PHE A 82 -5.46 2.51 6.42
CA PHE A 82 -5.70 2.20 5.02
C PHE A 82 -7.06 2.74 4.57
N ILE A 83 -7.11 3.32 3.38
CA ILE A 83 -8.32 3.88 2.79
C ILE A 83 -8.60 3.11 1.51
N LEU A 84 -9.77 2.48 1.43
CA LEU A 84 -10.21 1.75 0.25
C LEU A 84 -11.11 2.65 -0.59
N ASP A 85 -10.80 2.78 -1.87
CA ASP A 85 -11.58 3.60 -2.80
C ASP A 85 -12.94 2.95 -3.07
N SER A 86 -13.99 3.70 -2.79
CA SER A 86 -15.39 3.29 -2.94
C SER A 86 -16.03 3.81 -4.22
N ASN A 87 -15.36 4.71 -4.95
CA ASN A 87 -15.96 5.48 -6.04
C ASN A 87 -16.49 4.60 -7.16
N GLU A 88 -15.65 3.70 -7.68
CA GLU A 88 -16.04 2.82 -8.77
C GLU A 88 -17.22 1.94 -8.34
N TYR A 89 -17.11 1.29 -7.17
CA TYR A 89 -18.09 0.37 -6.60
C TYR A 89 -19.45 1.00 -6.32
N ARG A 90 -19.48 2.30 -6.01
CA ARG A 90 -20.70 3.10 -5.89
C ARG A 90 -21.33 3.43 -7.24
N GLN A 91 -20.54 3.75 -8.26
CA GLN A 91 -21.06 4.18 -9.57
C GLN A 91 -21.94 3.13 -10.26
N TYR A 92 -21.67 1.84 -10.06
CA TYR A 92 -22.50 0.76 -10.57
C TYR A 92 -23.36 0.07 -9.50
N ASN A 93 -23.56 0.72 -8.35
CA ASN A 93 -24.46 0.31 -7.26
C ASN A 93 -24.16 -1.07 -6.63
N PHE A 94 -22.89 -1.48 -6.58
CA PHE A 94 -22.53 -2.67 -5.80
C PHE A 94 -22.45 -2.37 -4.30
N ILE A 95 -22.02 -1.15 -3.94
CA ILE A 95 -22.07 -0.63 -2.57
C ILE A 95 -22.81 0.70 -2.51
N ASN A 96 -23.40 1.04 -1.37
CA ASN A 96 -24.02 2.35 -1.11
C ASN A 96 -23.37 3.13 0.05
N SER A 97 -22.36 2.57 0.71
CA SER A 97 -21.56 3.24 1.74
C SER A 97 -20.08 3.26 1.33
N ASP A 98 -19.25 3.98 2.09
CA ASP A 98 -17.79 3.85 1.96
C ASP A 98 -17.37 2.54 2.63
N PHE A 99 -16.25 1.97 2.18
CA PHE A 99 -15.60 0.88 2.89
C PHE A 99 -15.13 1.33 4.29
N LYS A 100 -15.44 0.51 5.29
CA LYS A 100 -14.97 0.65 6.66
C LYS A 100 -14.04 -0.50 6.97
N LEU A 101 -12.83 -0.20 7.42
CA LEU A 101 -11.91 -1.24 7.88
C LEU A 101 -12.55 -2.06 9.00
N SER A 102 -12.52 -3.37 8.86
CA SER A 102 -13.04 -4.34 9.82
C SER A 102 -11.93 -5.20 10.44
N GLY A 103 -10.74 -5.22 9.83
CA GLY A 103 -9.58 -5.86 10.43
C GLY A 103 -8.32 -5.77 9.56
N ILE A 104 -7.18 -5.79 10.23
CA ILE A 104 -5.84 -5.83 9.65
C ILE A 104 -5.13 -7.01 10.29
N TYR A 105 -4.59 -7.87 9.43
CA TYR A 105 -4.01 -9.13 9.82
C TYR A 105 -2.62 -9.25 9.22
N GLU A 106 -1.69 -9.84 9.96
CA GLU A 106 -0.32 -10.10 9.51
C GLU A 106 -0.18 -11.55 9.04
N TRP A 107 0.45 -11.70 7.87
CA TRP A 107 0.70 -12.99 7.24
C TRP A 107 2.17 -13.39 7.31
N TYR A 108 2.36 -14.60 7.84
CA TYR A 108 3.53 -15.48 7.84
C TYR A 108 3.78 -16.25 6.54
N PRO A 109 4.53 -15.81 5.51
CA PRO A 109 4.79 -16.68 4.35
C PRO A 109 5.49 -18.02 4.70
N GLU A 110 6.19 -18.07 5.83
CA GLU A 110 6.87 -19.26 6.34
C GLU A 110 5.96 -20.14 7.22
N ASP A 111 4.77 -19.66 7.58
CA ASP A 111 3.84 -20.40 8.41
C ASP A 111 3.00 -21.32 7.53
N ILE A 112 3.12 -22.62 7.74
CA ILE A 112 2.46 -23.65 6.93
C ILE A 112 0.95 -23.72 7.24
N SER A 113 0.50 -23.11 8.34
CA SER A 113 -0.92 -23.00 8.70
C SER A 113 -1.65 -21.88 7.95
N ASN A 114 -0.88 -21.00 7.31
CA ASN A 114 -1.35 -19.82 6.60
C ASN A 114 -1.73 -20.22 5.16
N ASP A 115 -2.87 -20.89 5.00
CA ASP A 115 -3.44 -21.10 3.67
C ASP A 115 -4.00 -19.79 3.10
N ALA A 116 -4.16 -19.71 1.77
CA ALA A 116 -4.72 -18.53 1.09
C ALA A 116 -6.17 -18.19 1.51
N GLY A 117 -6.83 -19.07 2.26
CA GLY A 117 -8.15 -18.89 2.86
C GLY A 117 -8.13 -18.17 4.21
N THR A 118 -7.03 -18.22 4.96
CA THR A 118 -6.88 -17.59 6.29
C THR A 118 -6.32 -16.17 6.22
N ASP A 119 -6.83 -15.26 7.05
CA ASP A 119 -6.39 -13.86 7.05
C ASP A 119 -5.00 -13.63 7.66
N GLY A 120 -4.48 -14.64 8.36
CA GLY A 120 -3.31 -14.52 9.23
C GLY A 120 -3.69 -14.04 10.64
N ARG A 121 -2.72 -13.50 11.37
CA ARG A 121 -2.88 -13.06 12.76
C ARG A 121 -3.48 -11.67 12.82
N PHE A 122 -4.59 -11.49 13.55
CA PHE A 122 -5.15 -10.16 13.80
C PHE A 122 -4.15 -9.25 14.54
N ILE A 123 -3.92 -8.05 14.03
CA ILE A 123 -2.99 -7.06 14.61
C ILE A 123 -3.61 -5.67 14.83
N GLY A 124 -4.80 -5.40 14.29
CA GLY A 124 -5.52 -4.15 14.52
C GLY A 124 -6.82 -4.06 13.74
N GLU A 125 -7.80 -3.28 14.22
CA GLU A 125 -9.08 -3.12 13.52
C GLU A 125 -8.99 -2.10 12.38
N ARG A 126 -8.41 -0.92 12.66
CA ARG A 126 -8.40 0.24 11.75
C ARG A 126 -7.03 0.79 11.45
N GLU A 127 -6.06 0.44 12.28
CA GLU A 127 -4.73 1.03 12.27
C GLU A 127 -3.75 0.06 12.88
N ILE A 128 -2.49 0.21 12.52
CA ILE A 128 -1.38 -0.58 13.04
C ILE A 128 -0.17 0.31 13.30
N VAL A 129 0.74 -0.17 14.13
CA VAL A 129 2.04 0.46 14.39
C VAL A 129 3.11 -0.31 13.62
N LEU A 130 3.99 0.43 12.94
CA LEU A 130 5.15 -0.10 12.25
C LEU A 130 6.43 0.37 12.94
N GLN A 131 7.24 -0.59 13.34
CA GLN A 131 8.58 -0.35 13.88
C GLN A 131 9.53 0.17 12.79
N VAL A 132 10.66 0.71 13.22
CA VAL A 132 11.71 1.21 12.33
C VAL A 132 12.20 0.09 11.40
N ASN A 133 12.24 0.35 10.09
CA ASN A 133 12.63 -0.62 9.07
C ASN A 133 11.78 -1.91 9.02
N GLU A 134 10.60 -1.91 9.64
CA GLU A 134 9.72 -3.08 9.67
C GLU A 134 9.02 -3.27 8.33
N LYS A 135 9.03 -4.51 7.84
CA LYS A 135 8.26 -4.97 6.69
C LYS A 135 7.19 -5.95 7.18
N LYS A 136 5.94 -5.77 6.74
CA LYS A 136 4.83 -6.69 7.03
C LYS A 136 4.11 -7.10 5.76
N TYR A 137 3.63 -8.33 5.74
CA TYR A 137 2.65 -8.81 4.76
C TYR A 137 1.29 -8.77 5.43
N LEU A 138 0.33 -8.10 4.81
CA LEU A 138 -0.96 -7.81 5.42
C LEU A 138 -2.12 -8.33 4.59
N THR A 139 -3.11 -8.86 5.31
CA THR A 139 -4.49 -8.93 4.83
C THR A 139 -5.25 -7.75 5.43
N ILE A 140 -5.87 -6.94 4.58
CA ILE A 140 -6.76 -5.83 4.97
C ILE A 140 -8.20 -6.26 4.67
N ARG A 141 -9.06 -6.20 5.69
CA ARG A 141 -10.49 -6.42 5.57
C ARG A 141 -11.26 -5.12 5.74
N ALA A 142 -12.28 -4.95 4.92
CA ALA A 142 -13.23 -3.88 5.05
C ALA A 142 -14.63 -4.32 4.63
N THR A 143 -15.64 -3.63 5.17
CA THR A 143 -17.03 -3.86 4.81
C THR A 143 -17.71 -2.59 4.32
N ALA A 144 -18.71 -2.76 3.48
CA ALA A 144 -19.58 -1.70 3.00
C ALA A 144 -21.01 -2.22 2.85
N ASN A 145 -21.99 -1.34 2.94
CA ASN A 145 -23.39 -1.68 2.73
C ASN A 145 -23.62 -2.07 1.27
N PHE A 146 -24.37 -3.15 1.04
CA PHE A 146 -24.72 -3.62 -0.30
C PHE A 146 -25.61 -2.60 -1.04
N GLY A 147 -25.28 -2.35 -2.31
CA GLY A 147 -25.95 -1.34 -3.14
C GLY A 147 -27.09 -1.87 -4.01
N GLY A 148 -27.29 -3.20 -4.08
CA GLY A 148 -28.40 -3.83 -4.81
C GLY A 148 -28.04 -4.49 -6.14
N VAL A 149 -26.83 -4.27 -6.68
CA VAL A 149 -26.33 -4.94 -7.90
C VAL A 149 -25.18 -5.86 -7.51
N LYS A 150 -25.12 -7.12 -7.97
CA LYS A 150 -23.97 -8.01 -7.70
C LYS A 150 -22.79 -7.70 -8.65
N ASP A 151 -21.57 -7.67 -8.10
CA ASP A 151 -20.32 -7.56 -8.89
C ASP A 151 -19.68 -8.94 -9.08
N TYR A 152 -19.35 -9.28 -10.33
CA TYR A 152 -18.71 -10.54 -10.71
C TYR A 152 -17.20 -10.41 -10.95
N ARG A 153 -16.65 -9.20 -10.94
CA ARG A 153 -15.24 -8.93 -11.27
C ARG A 153 -14.30 -9.40 -10.17
N ARG A 154 -14.78 -9.45 -8.92
CA ARG A 154 -14.05 -9.96 -7.73
C ARG A 154 -12.65 -9.36 -7.57
N ALA A 155 -12.43 -8.12 -8.00
CA ALA A 155 -11.16 -7.41 -7.80
C ALA A 155 -11.22 -6.60 -6.50
N GLY A 156 -10.13 -6.60 -5.73
CA GLY A 156 -10.02 -5.75 -4.54
C GLY A 156 -10.05 -4.26 -4.92
N PRO A 157 -10.70 -3.40 -4.10
CA PRO A 157 -10.75 -1.98 -4.38
C PRO A 157 -9.35 -1.35 -4.29
N PRO A 158 -9.07 -0.24 -5.02
CA PRO A 158 -7.86 0.53 -4.85
C PRO A 158 -7.63 0.86 -3.36
N VAL A 159 -6.38 0.82 -2.91
CA VAL A 159 -6.02 1.06 -1.50
C VAL A 159 -4.93 2.11 -1.38
N GLU A 160 -5.15 3.07 -0.48
CA GLU A 160 -4.20 4.11 -0.13
C GLU A 160 -3.72 3.95 1.33
N LEU A 161 -2.42 4.15 1.53
CA LEU A 161 -1.76 4.16 2.83
C LEU A 161 -1.75 5.58 3.38
N LYS A 162 -2.17 5.72 4.65
CA LYS A 162 -2.14 7.00 5.36
C LYS A 162 -1.38 6.88 6.67
N ILE A 163 -0.40 7.76 6.85
CA ILE A 163 0.30 7.96 8.12
C ILE A 163 -0.57 8.86 9.02
N LEU A 164 -0.74 8.47 10.29
CA LEU A 164 -1.63 9.13 11.26
C LEU A 164 -0.92 10.07 12.24
N GLU A 165 0.40 10.18 12.15
CA GLU A 165 1.24 11.05 12.98
C GLU A 165 0.92 12.55 12.84
#